data_AF-A0A3C1KFF0-F1
#
_entry.id   AF-A0A3C1KFF0-F1
#
_cell.length_a   1.000
_cell.length_b   1.000
_cell.length_c   1.000
_cell.angle_alpha   90.00
_cell.angle_beta   90.00
_cell.angle_gamma   90.00
#
_symmetry.space_group_name_H-M   'P 1'
#
loop_
_entity.id
_entity.type
_entity.pdbx_description
1 polymer ?
#
loop_
_entity_poly.entity_id
_entity_poly.type
_entity_poly.pdbx_seq_one_letter_code
_entity_poly.pdbx_strand_id
1 'polypeptide(L)'
;MVTAPIDATTTPAWAELAAAHSSFHPDLRGWFAADADRAERLSFPLADLHVDLSKNLITDEILASLVRLAEQTGVAARYADMLSGVHINTTEDRAVLHTALRRPAGASPELVVDGQHIDTDVH
;
A
#
# COMPACT_ATOMS: atom_id res chain seq x y z
N MET A 1 3.97 -14.34 15.54
CA MET A 1 3.10 -13.43 16.32
C MET A 1 2.99 -12.13 15.55
N VAL A 2 1.77 -11.68 15.26
CA VAL A 2 1.54 -10.39 14.59
C VAL A 2 1.98 -9.28 15.53
N THR A 3 2.82 -8.37 15.04
CA THR A 3 3.30 -7.24 15.83
C THR A 3 2.21 -6.18 15.99
N ALA A 4 2.29 -5.40 17.06
CA ALA A 4 1.43 -4.23 17.23
C ALA A 4 1.60 -3.26 16.04
N PRO A 5 0.55 -2.54 15.63
CA PRO A 5 0.68 -1.48 14.64
C PRO A 5 1.74 -0.46 15.06
N ILE A 6 2.57 -0.03 14.11
CA ILE A 6 3.50 1.06 14.32
C ILE A 6 2.69 2.35 14.27
N ASP A 7 2.82 3.19 15.29
CA ASP A 7 2.23 4.53 15.27
C ASP A 7 2.96 5.38 14.21
N ALA A 8 2.28 5.60 13.09
CA ALA A 8 2.79 6.36 11.95
C ALA A 8 3.34 7.73 12.38
N THR A 9 2.71 8.39 13.37
CA THR A 9 3.08 9.74 13.80
C THR A 9 4.44 9.83 14.48
N THR A 10 4.96 8.69 14.94
CA THR A 10 6.27 8.58 15.61
C THR A 10 7.41 8.27 14.65
N THR A 11 7.11 8.05 13.37
CA THR A 11 8.11 7.65 12.37
C THR A 11 8.88 8.86 11.83
N PRO A 12 10.17 8.69 11.44
CA PRO A 12 10.92 9.75 10.76
C PRO A 12 10.23 10.27 9.49
N ALA A 13 9.63 9.39 8.69
CA ALA A 13 8.93 9.78 7.46
C ALA A 13 7.71 10.67 7.74
N TRP A 14 7.03 10.47 8.86
CA TRP A 14 5.95 11.36 9.28
C TRP A 14 6.46 12.75 9.69
N ALA A 15 7.60 12.83 10.39
CA ALA A 15 8.22 14.11 10.72
C ALA A 15 8.63 14.88 9.45
N GLU A 16 9.16 14.18 8.44
CA GLU A 16 9.47 14.76 7.12
C GLU A 16 8.21 15.32 6.43
N LEU A 17 7.11 14.56 6.42
CA LEU A 17 5.84 15.00 5.85
C LEU A 17 5.25 16.19 6.59
N ALA A 18 5.31 16.19 7.94
CA ALA A 18 4.85 17.30 8.76
C ALA A 18 5.67 18.58 8.51
N ALA A 19 6.99 18.45 8.36
CA ALA A 19 7.86 19.56 8.01
C ALA A 19 7.55 20.11 6.60
N ALA A 20 7.41 19.22 5.60
CA ALA A 20 7.02 19.60 4.25
C ALA A 20 5.67 20.33 4.25
N HIS A 21 4.68 19.81 4.99
CA HIS A 21 3.36 20.42 5.13
C HIS A 21 3.41 21.83 5.74
N SER A 22 4.27 22.07 6.74
CA SER A 22 4.33 23.37 7.42
C SER A 22 4.74 24.55 6.52
N SER A 23 5.39 24.26 5.40
CA SER A 23 5.79 25.24 4.39
C SER A 23 5.10 25.03 3.03
N PHE A 24 4.06 24.18 3.00
CA PHE A 24 3.44 23.72 1.76
C PHE A 24 2.48 24.75 1.17
N HIS A 25 2.87 25.30 0.01
CA HIS A 25 2.06 26.22 -0.78
C HIS A 25 1.94 25.67 -2.20
N PRO A 26 0.98 24.76 -2.45
CA PRO A 26 0.89 24.10 -3.74
C PRO A 26 0.42 25.04 -4.85
N ASP A 27 1.10 24.99 -5.99
CA ASP A 27 0.63 25.58 -7.25
C ASP A 27 0.62 24.51 -8.33
N LEU A 28 -0.47 23.73 -8.36
CA LEU A 28 -0.61 22.64 -9.32
C LEU A 28 -0.53 23.13 -10.76
N ARG A 29 -1.10 24.30 -11.08
CA ARG A 29 -1.04 24.86 -12.44
C ARG A 29 0.41 25.21 -12.80
N GLY A 30 1.13 25.85 -11.88
CA GLY A 30 2.56 26.13 -12.03
C GLY A 30 3.38 24.86 -12.22
N TRP A 31 3.09 23.79 -11.49
CA TRP A 31 3.80 22.51 -11.65
C TRP A 31 3.58 21.88 -13.02
N PHE A 32 2.37 21.90 -13.57
CA PHE A 32 2.12 21.45 -14.95
C PHE A 32 2.75 22.37 -15.99
N ALA A 33 2.83 23.68 -15.73
CA ALA A 33 3.50 24.62 -16.62
C ALA A 33 5.03 24.44 -16.61
N ALA A 34 5.61 24.07 -15.47
CA ALA A 34 7.04 23.88 -15.28
C ALA A 34 7.53 22.47 -15.71
N ASP A 35 6.66 21.48 -15.69
CA ASP A 35 6.96 20.09 -16.06
C ASP A 35 5.90 19.56 -17.03
N ALA A 36 6.21 19.63 -18.33
CA ALA A 36 5.33 19.16 -19.39
C ALA A 36 5.07 17.64 -19.34
N ASP A 37 5.99 16.88 -18.73
CA ASP A 37 5.92 15.41 -18.64
C ASP A 37 5.31 14.95 -17.31
N ARG A 38 4.88 15.87 -16.44
CA ARG A 38 4.29 15.56 -15.13
C ARG A 38 3.16 14.53 -15.20
N ALA A 39 2.28 14.68 -16.19
CA ALA A 39 1.18 13.76 -16.41
C ALA A 39 1.67 12.34 -16.66
N GLU A 40 2.63 12.17 -17.58
CA GLU A 40 3.21 10.88 -17.93
C GLU A 40 3.96 10.27 -16.75
N ARG A 41 4.81 11.06 -16.07
CA ARG A 41 5.64 10.60 -14.94
C ARG A 41 4.83 10.12 -13.74
N LEU A 42 3.67 10.72 -13.49
CA LEU A 42 2.79 10.38 -12.37
C LEU A 42 1.58 9.55 -12.80
N SER A 43 1.62 8.98 -14.00
CA SER A 43 0.60 8.04 -14.47
C SER A 43 1.15 6.63 -14.58
N PHE A 44 0.37 5.67 -14.11
CA PHE A 44 0.77 4.27 -14.05
C PHE A 44 -0.24 3.41 -14.80
N PRO A 45 0.19 2.66 -15.84
CA PRO A 45 -0.66 1.64 -16.44
C PRO A 45 -0.74 0.42 -15.52
N LEU A 46 -1.95 -0.14 -15.36
CA LEU A 46 -2.18 -1.36 -14.59
C LEU A 46 -3.26 -2.20 -15.26
N ALA A 47 -2.86 -3.25 -15.99
CA ALA A 47 -3.74 -3.99 -16.88
C ALA A 47 -4.51 -3.02 -17.81
N ASP A 48 -5.84 -3.05 -17.77
CA ASP A 48 -6.70 -2.18 -18.59
C ASP A 48 -6.92 -0.78 -17.96
N LEU A 49 -6.31 -0.49 -16.81
CA LEU A 49 -6.47 0.77 -16.09
C LEU A 49 -5.32 1.74 -16.37
N HIS A 50 -5.66 3.03 -16.39
CA HIS A 50 -4.72 4.14 -16.37
C HIS A 50 -4.91 4.92 -15.07
N VAL A 51 -3.92 4.86 -14.18
CA VAL A 51 -3.97 5.51 -12.87
C VAL A 51 -3.17 6.80 -12.92
N ASP A 52 -3.84 7.94 -13.06
CA ASP A 52 -3.24 9.27 -13.11
C ASP A 52 -3.20 9.91 -11.71
N LEU A 53 -2.00 10.04 -11.15
CA LEU A 53 -1.76 10.74 -9.89
C LEU A 53 -1.33 12.21 -10.08
N SER A 54 -1.13 12.67 -11.31
CA SER A 54 -0.49 13.97 -11.63
C SER A 54 -1.21 15.20 -11.10
N LYS A 55 -2.52 15.08 -10.90
CA LYS A 55 -3.39 16.15 -10.37
C LYS A 55 -3.45 16.18 -8.85
N ASN A 56 -2.75 15.29 -8.15
CA ASN A 56 -2.59 15.36 -6.71
C ASN A 56 -1.58 16.43 -6.32
N LEU A 57 -1.72 16.93 -5.09
CA LEU A 57 -0.83 17.92 -4.49
C LEU A 57 0.45 17.26 -3.98
N ILE A 58 1.18 16.59 -4.88
CA ILE A 58 2.41 15.86 -4.58
C ILE A 58 3.57 16.36 -5.44
N THR A 59 4.73 16.50 -4.81
CA THR A 59 6.03 16.60 -5.49
C THR A 59 6.75 15.26 -5.37
N ASP A 60 7.90 15.12 -6.02
CA ASP A 60 8.70 13.89 -5.94
C ASP A 60 9.16 13.63 -4.50
N GLU A 61 9.50 14.69 -3.75
CA GLU A 61 9.89 14.60 -2.35
C GLU A 61 8.74 14.12 -1.47
N ILE A 62 7.53 14.68 -1.66
CA ILE A 62 6.34 14.28 -0.90
C ILE A 62 5.99 12.83 -1.21
N LEU A 63 6.01 12.43 -2.49
CA LEU A 63 5.74 11.05 -2.89
C LEU A 63 6.75 10.08 -2.26
N ALA A 64 8.04 10.42 -2.30
CA ALA A 64 9.08 9.60 -1.68
C ALA A 64 8.89 9.49 -0.16
N SER A 65 8.49 10.57 0.53
CA SER A 65 8.20 10.54 1.97
C SER A 65 6.95 9.70 2.30
N LEU A 66 5.91 9.74 1.47
CA LEU A 66 4.73 8.88 1.62
C LEU A 66 5.08 7.40 1.46
N VAL A 67 5.92 7.05 0.48
CA VAL A 67 6.42 5.68 0.30
C VAL A 67 7.26 5.24 1.50
N ARG A 68 8.19 6.09 1.98
CA ARG A 68 8.96 5.81 3.21
C ARG A 68 8.07 5.61 4.43
N LEU A 69 6.97 6.35 4.56
CA LEU A 69 6.02 6.15 5.65
C LEU A 69 5.37 4.77 5.57
N ALA A 70 4.98 4.32 4.37
CA ALA A 70 4.43 2.98 4.16
C ALA A 70 5.46 1.87 4.47
N GLU A 71 6.72 2.08 4.13
CA GLU A 71 7.83 1.19 4.47
C GLU A 71 8.06 1.12 5.99
N GLN A 72 8.18 2.28 6.65
CA GLN A 72 8.43 2.38 8.09
C GLN A 72 7.27 1.87 8.94
N THR A 73 6.05 1.83 8.38
CA THR A 73 4.86 1.24 9.04
C THR A 73 4.60 -0.21 8.63
N GLY A 74 5.43 -0.77 7.74
CA GLY A 74 5.39 -2.19 7.39
C GLY A 74 4.20 -2.60 6.52
N VAL A 75 3.66 -1.69 5.69
CA VAL A 75 2.48 -1.96 4.84
C VAL A 75 2.68 -3.20 3.96
N ALA A 76 3.83 -3.32 3.29
CA ALA A 76 4.12 -4.45 2.41
C ALA A 76 4.20 -5.79 3.17
N ALA A 77 4.80 -5.80 4.36
CA ALA A 77 4.88 -6.99 5.21
C ALA A 77 3.49 -7.39 5.71
N ARG A 78 2.68 -6.44 6.16
CA ARG A 78 1.29 -6.69 6.61
C ARG A 78 0.39 -7.19 5.47
N TYR A 79 0.61 -6.70 4.25
CA TYR A 79 -0.07 -7.22 3.06
C TYR A 79 0.32 -8.68 2.77
N ALA A 80 1.60 -9.03 2.88
CA ALA A 80 2.06 -10.41 2.73
C ALA A 80 1.51 -11.34 3.83
N ASP A 81 1.46 -10.87 5.08
CA ASP A 81 0.84 -11.58 6.21
C ASP A 81 -0.64 -11.85 5.94
N MET A 82 -1.38 -10.85 5.43
CA MET A 82 -2.78 -11.01 5.04
C MET A 82 -2.93 -12.09 3.94
N LEU A 83 -2.14 -12.01 2.87
CA LEU A 83 -2.23 -12.95 1.75
C LEU A 83 -1.85 -14.39 2.13
N SER A 84 -0.94 -14.56 3.08
CA SER A 84 -0.49 -15.88 3.56
C SER A 84 -1.38 -16.49 4.63
N GLY A 85 -2.41 -15.76 5.10
CA GLY A 85 -3.36 -16.26 6.09
C GLY A 85 -2.87 -16.15 7.53
N VAL A 86 -1.89 -15.30 7.81
CA VAL A 86 -1.53 -14.96 9.20
C VAL A 86 -2.75 -14.36 9.91
N HIS A 87 -2.90 -14.64 11.20
CA HIS A 87 -3.99 -14.16 12.03
C HIS A 87 -3.86 -12.67 12.37
N ILE A 88 -4.04 -11.81 11.36
CA ILE A 88 -3.91 -10.35 11.48
C ILE A 88 -5.11 -9.69 12.17
N ASN A 89 -6.27 -10.37 12.24
CA ASN A 89 -7.38 -9.95 13.10
C ASN A 89 -7.08 -10.43 14.53
N THR A 90 -6.32 -9.63 15.28
CA THR A 90 -5.79 -10.04 16.58
C THR A 90 -6.83 -10.04 17.70
N THR A 91 -7.96 -9.35 17.55
CA THR A 91 -9.01 -9.34 18.57
C THR A 91 -9.84 -10.63 18.57
N GLU A 92 -9.91 -11.30 17.42
CA GLU A 92 -10.63 -12.58 17.27
C GLU A 92 -9.69 -13.77 17.01
N ASP A 93 -8.39 -13.53 16.87
CA ASP A 93 -7.38 -14.51 16.46
C ASP A 93 -7.75 -15.23 15.15
N ARG A 94 -7.94 -14.45 14.07
CA ARG A 94 -8.39 -14.97 12.77
C ARG A 94 -7.56 -14.47 11.59
N ALA A 95 -7.36 -15.33 10.61
CA ALA A 95 -6.91 -14.96 9.28
C ALA A 95 -7.94 -14.06 8.56
N VAL A 96 -7.49 -13.23 7.61
CA VAL A 96 -8.36 -12.36 6.79
C VAL A 96 -8.11 -12.65 5.31
N LEU A 97 -8.93 -13.53 4.73
CA LEU A 97 -8.65 -14.17 3.43
C LEU A 97 -9.74 -13.93 2.38
N HIS A 98 -10.34 -12.74 2.35
CA HIS A 98 -11.31 -12.39 1.31
C HIS A 98 -10.70 -12.45 -0.11
N THR A 99 -9.38 -12.30 -0.24
CA THR A 99 -8.64 -12.48 -1.50
C THR A 99 -8.59 -13.94 -1.94
N ALA A 100 -8.65 -14.91 -1.01
CA ALA A 100 -8.63 -16.34 -1.34
C ALA A 100 -9.86 -16.77 -2.15
N LEU A 101 -11.00 -16.12 -1.92
CA LEU A 101 -12.25 -16.34 -2.66
C LEU A 101 -12.14 -16.05 -4.18
N ARG A 102 -11.06 -15.41 -4.61
CA ARG A 102 -10.80 -15.06 -6.02
C ARG A 102 -9.46 -15.60 -6.52
N ARG A 103 -8.78 -16.45 -5.75
CA ARG A 103 -7.57 -17.11 -6.22
C ARG A 103 -7.94 -18.03 -7.39
N PRO A 104 -7.17 -18.06 -8.48
CA PRO A 104 -7.42 -18.98 -9.59
C PRO A 104 -7.29 -20.44 -9.14
N ALA A 105 -8.13 -21.31 -9.69
CA ALA A 105 -8.00 -22.75 -9.49
C ALA A 105 -6.62 -23.23 -9.95
N GLY A 106 -5.94 -24.02 -9.11
CA GLY A 106 -4.58 -24.51 -9.36
C GLY A 106 -3.46 -23.49 -9.11
N ALA A 107 -3.74 -22.39 -8.40
CA ALA A 107 -2.68 -21.47 -7.94
C ALA A 107 -1.62 -22.20 -7.10
N SER A 108 -0.34 -21.85 -7.29
CA SER A 108 0.79 -22.46 -6.59
C SER A 108 1.65 -21.40 -5.89
N PRO A 109 2.08 -21.62 -4.63
CA PRO A 109 1.72 -22.76 -3.79
C PRO A 109 0.25 -22.72 -3.36
N GLU A 110 -0.30 -23.90 -3.03
CA GLU A 110 -1.62 -23.99 -2.39
C GLU A 110 -1.63 -23.18 -1.10
N LEU A 111 -2.73 -22.45 -0.87
CA LEU A 111 -2.95 -21.74 0.37
C LEU A 111 -3.45 -22.72 1.45
N VAL A 112 -2.59 -22.99 2.43
CA VAL A 112 -2.91 -23.79 3.61
C VAL A 112 -2.85 -22.92 4.85
N VAL A 113 -3.92 -22.92 5.64
CA VAL A 113 -4.01 -22.14 6.88
C VAL A 113 -4.57 -23.05 7.96
N ASP A 114 -3.92 -23.10 9.12
CA ASP A 114 -4.27 -24.01 10.23
C ASP A 114 -4.38 -25.49 9.83
N GLY A 115 -3.59 -25.91 8.83
CA GLY A 115 -3.63 -27.27 8.28
C GLY A 115 -4.80 -27.55 7.33
N GLN A 116 -5.62 -26.56 7.00
CA GLN A 116 -6.75 -26.66 6.09
C GLN A 116 -6.37 -26.13 4.69
N HIS A 117 -6.74 -26.87 3.64
CA HIS A 117 -6.48 -26.51 2.24
C HIS A 117 -7.53 -25.51 1.74
N ILE A 118 -7.27 -24.22 1.94
CA ILE A 118 -8.23 -23.13 1.67
C ILE A 118 -8.61 -23.05 0.19
N ASP A 119 -7.64 -23.24 -0.71
CA ASP A 119 -7.92 -23.21 -2.16
C ASP A 119 -8.91 -24.33 -2.55
N THR A 120 -8.80 -25.53 -1.95
CA THR A 120 -9.70 -26.66 -2.20
C THR A 120 -11.11 -26.39 -1.67
N ASP A 121 -11.24 -25.78 -0.49
CA ASP A 121 -12.56 -25.53 0.12
C ASP A 121 -13.36 -24.40 -0.56
N VAL A 122 -12.67 -23.52 -1.29
CA VAL A 122 -13.29 -22.40 -2.02
C VAL A 122 -13.85 -22.84 -3.39
N HIS A 123 -13.23 -23.82 -4.05
CA HIS A 123 -13.57 -24.27 -5.41
C HIS A 123 -14.61 -25.39 -5.43
#